data_AF-E6X6B6-F1
#
_entry.id   AF-E6X6B6-F1
#
_cell.length_a   1.000
_cell.length_b   1.000
_cell.length_c   1.000
_cell.angle_alpha   90.00
_cell.angle_beta   90.00
_cell.angle_gamma   90.00
#
_symmetry.space_group_name_H-M   'P 1'
#
loop_
_entity.id
_entity.type
_entity.pdbx_description
1 polymer ?
#
loop_
_entity_poly.entity_id
_entity_poly.type
_entity_poly.pdbx_seq_one_letter_code
_entity_poly.pdbx_strand_id
1 'polypeptide(L)'
;MELDNINNILEKYFNAETTIAEEKALKEYFVNGAVKPEHEKYVPIFAHLTKAKEEKFTKQIPLKKKKTNTKWFSVAAVAMLLFGLYLGNNYLQQKRIEKEQAAYAYQETKKALNLLAQNFNKGKEKMAYLEEFEQTKQKIYNDN
;
A
#
# COMPACT_ATOMS: atom_id res chain seq x y z
N MET A 1 -26.91 54.03 1.74
CA MET A 1 -26.04 53.94 0.56
C MET A 1 -26.50 54.99 -0.42
N GLU A 2 -25.58 55.73 -1.02
CA GLU A 2 -25.93 56.71 -2.06
C GLU A 2 -26.54 56.01 -3.27
N LEU A 3 -27.63 56.58 -3.77
CA LEU A 3 -28.51 56.00 -4.78
C LEU A 3 -27.82 55.77 -6.14
N ASP A 4 -26.70 56.44 -6.40
CA ASP A 4 -25.96 56.35 -7.66
C ASP A 4 -25.07 55.10 -7.75
N ASN A 5 -24.73 54.50 -6.61
CA ASN A 5 -23.94 53.26 -6.59
C ASN A 5 -24.76 52.03 -7.01
N ILE A 6 -26.09 52.05 -6.83
CA ILE A 6 -26.96 50.91 -7.14
C ILE A 6 -27.04 50.65 -8.65
N ASN A 7 -27.04 51.70 -9.48
CA ASN A 7 -27.08 51.55 -10.94
C ASN A 7 -25.82 50.83 -11.46
N ASN A 8 -24.65 51.24 -10.95
CA ASN A 8 -23.37 50.61 -11.27
C ASN A 8 -23.32 49.14 -10.82
N ILE A 9 -23.79 48.84 -9.60
CA ILE A 9 -23.87 47.46 -9.11
C ILE A 9 -24.82 46.62 -9.96
N LEU A 10 -25.94 47.20 -10.41
CA LEU A 10 -26.92 46.50 -11.24
C LEU A 10 -26.37 46.18 -12.64
N GLU A 11 -25.62 47.11 -13.25
CA GLU A 11 -24.93 46.88 -14.51
C GLU A 11 -23.89 45.77 -14.39
N LYS A 12 -23.05 45.81 -13.35
CA LYS A 12 -22.13 44.72 -13.02
C LYS A 12 -22.83 43.38 -12.80
N TYR A 13 -24.00 43.39 -12.14
CA TYR A 13 -24.77 42.17 -11.89
C TYR A 13 -25.23 41.53 -13.20
N PHE A 14 -25.69 42.34 -14.15
CA PHE A 14 -26.06 41.86 -15.48
C PHE A 14 -24.85 41.39 -16.30
N ASN A 15 -23.67 41.99 -16.07
CA ASN A 15 -22.41 41.55 -16.67
C ASN A 15 -21.76 40.36 -15.91
N ALA A 16 -22.37 39.87 -14.82
CA ALA A 16 -21.84 38.82 -13.94
C ALA A 16 -20.48 39.15 -13.30
N GLU A 17 -20.22 40.43 -13.02
CA GLU A 17 -18.97 40.95 -12.42
C GLU A 17 -19.12 41.37 -10.95
N THR A 18 -20.26 41.07 -10.32
CA THR A 18 -20.54 41.45 -8.93
C THR A 18 -19.79 40.61 -7.91
N THR A 19 -19.46 41.23 -6.79
CA THR A 19 -18.98 40.58 -5.57
C THR A 19 -20.13 40.18 -4.65
N ILE A 20 -19.90 39.21 -3.75
CA ILE A 20 -20.90 38.75 -2.77
C ILE A 20 -21.43 39.89 -1.88
N ALA A 21 -20.57 40.87 -1.57
CA ALA A 21 -20.96 42.04 -0.77
C ALA A 21 -21.91 42.97 -1.54
N GLU A 22 -21.66 43.19 -2.83
CA GLU A 22 -22.51 43.98 -3.72
C GLU A 22 -23.86 43.28 -3.96
N GLU A 23 -23.89 41.97 -4.14
CA GLU A 23 -25.14 41.20 -4.28
C GLU A 23 -25.99 41.24 -3.00
N LYS A 24 -25.35 41.20 -1.83
CA LYS A 24 -26.05 41.37 -0.54
C LYS A 24 -26.69 42.76 -0.45
N ALA A 25 -25.96 43.81 -0.84
CA ALA A 25 -26.48 45.18 -0.87
C ALA A 25 -27.66 45.31 -1.85
N LEU A 26 -27.56 44.69 -3.03
CA LEU A 26 -28.63 44.67 -4.04
C LEU A 26 -29.89 43.97 -3.51
N LYS A 27 -29.70 42.83 -2.85
CA LYS A 27 -30.80 42.10 -2.19
C LYS A 27 -31.47 42.96 -1.12
N GLU A 28 -30.71 43.59 -0.23
CA GLU A 28 -31.27 44.46 0.83
C GLU A 28 -32.04 45.65 0.23
N TYR A 29 -31.51 46.26 -0.83
CA TYR A 29 -32.17 47.36 -1.54
C TYR A 29 -33.55 46.95 -2.10
N PHE A 30 -33.66 45.81 -2.77
CA PHE A 30 -34.92 45.35 -3.35
C PHE A 30 -35.89 44.74 -2.33
N VAL A 31 -35.42 44.26 -1.18
CA VAL A 31 -36.27 43.70 -0.10
C VAL A 31 -36.88 44.79 0.78
N ASN A 32 -36.17 45.91 1.02
CA ASN A 32 -36.61 46.97 1.93
C ASN A 32 -37.71 47.90 1.36
N GLY A 33 -38.18 47.67 0.12
CA GLY A 33 -39.41 48.27 -0.43
C GLY A 33 -39.34 49.73 -0.90
N ALA A 34 -38.25 50.45 -0.64
CA ALA A 34 -38.04 51.84 -1.12
C ALA A 34 -37.21 51.85 -2.42
N VAL A 35 -37.79 51.34 -3.51
CA VAL A 35 -37.12 51.20 -4.81
C VAL A 35 -37.49 52.37 -5.73
N LYS A 36 -36.51 52.97 -6.41
CA LYS A 36 -36.75 54.00 -7.44
C LYS A 36 -37.68 53.48 -8.55
N PRO A 37 -38.52 54.35 -9.17
CA PRO A 37 -39.40 53.98 -10.28
C PRO A 37 -38.68 53.25 -11.44
N GLU A 38 -37.44 53.63 -11.74
CA GLU A 38 -36.63 53.02 -12.82
C GLU A 38 -36.24 51.56 -12.55
N HIS A 39 -36.22 51.15 -11.28
CA HIS A 39 -35.77 49.83 -10.82
C HIS A 39 -36.92 48.89 -10.51
N GLU A 40 -38.17 49.37 -10.53
CA GLU A 40 -39.36 48.55 -10.26
C GLU A 40 -39.43 47.30 -11.15
N LYS A 41 -39.00 47.43 -12.41
CA LYS A 41 -38.94 46.31 -13.36
C LYS A 41 -38.06 45.14 -12.93
N TYR A 42 -37.11 45.35 -12.03
CA TYR A 42 -36.18 44.33 -11.54
C TYR A 42 -36.58 43.71 -10.20
N VAL A 43 -37.54 44.31 -9.49
CA VAL A 43 -38.09 43.81 -8.22
C VAL A 43 -38.46 42.33 -8.25
N PRO A 44 -39.19 41.78 -9.25
CA PRO A 44 -39.58 40.37 -9.22
C PRO A 44 -38.36 39.43 -9.19
N ILE A 45 -37.26 39.79 -9.85
CA ILE A 45 -36.03 38.97 -9.89
C ILE A 45 -35.49 38.76 -8.48
N PHE A 46 -35.41 39.81 -7.66
CA PHE A 46 -34.82 39.72 -6.31
C PHE A 46 -35.84 39.30 -5.24
N ALA A 47 -37.12 39.63 -5.41
CA ALA A 47 -38.18 39.28 -4.46
C ALA A 47 -38.42 37.75 -4.42
N HIS A 48 -38.45 37.08 -5.58
CA HIS A 48 -38.71 35.64 -5.65
C HIS A 48 -37.57 34.77 -5.09
N LEU A 49 -36.32 35.26 -5.12
CA LEU A 49 -35.15 34.52 -4.61
C LEU A 49 -35.23 34.25 -3.11
N THR A 50 -35.87 35.15 -2.34
CA THR A 50 -36.05 34.95 -0.89
C THR A 50 -36.99 33.79 -0.61
N LYS A 51 -38.10 33.69 -1.37
CA LYS A 51 -39.07 32.61 -1.25
C LYS A 51 -38.53 31.28 -1.76
N ALA A 52 -37.87 31.29 -2.92
CA ALA A 52 -37.28 30.09 -3.51
C ALA A 52 -36.18 29.47 -2.63
N LYS A 53 -35.44 30.29 -1.86
CA LYS A 53 -34.43 29.82 -0.89
C LYS A 53 -35.04 28.95 0.23
N GLU A 54 -36.31 29.13 0.54
CA GLU A 54 -37.00 28.39 1.60
C GLU A 54 -37.50 27.01 1.12
N GLU A 55 -37.55 26.78 -0.19
CA GLU A 55 -37.98 25.52 -0.76
C GLU A 55 -36.96 24.42 -0.47
N LYS A 56 -37.37 23.44 0.36
CA LYS A 56 -36.57 22.25 0.68
C LYS A 56 -37.22 21.02 0.10
N PHE A 57 -36.41 20.14 -0.47
CA PHE A 57 -36.86 18.81 -0.88
C PHE A 57 -37.12 17.93 0.35
N THR A 58 -38.38 17.77 0.73
CA THR A 58 -38.80 17.02 1.95
C THR A 58 -39.14 15.55 1.68
N LYS A 59 -39.08 15.10 0.42
CA LYS A 59 -39.47 13.74 0.06
C LYS A 59 -38.37 12.75 0.44
N GLN A 60 -38.75 11.71 1.18
CA GLN A 60 -37.85 10.60 1.48
C GLN A 60 -37.53 9.83 0.19
N ILE A 61 -36.27 9.77 -0.19
CA ILE A 61 -35.80 8.99 -1.34
C ILE A 61 -35.60 7.54 -0.87
N PRO A 62 -36.32 6.55 -1.41
CA PRO A 62 -36.09 5.16 -1.04
C PRO A 62 -34.77 4.66 -1.63
N LEU A 63 -33.70 4.72 -0.84
CA LEU A 63 -32.39 4.19 -1.22
C LEU A 63 -32.40 2.65 -1.11
N LYS A 64 -32.41 1.95 -2.25
CA LYS A 64 -32.25 0.49 -2.28
C LYS A 64 -30.80 0.13 -1.95
N LYS A 65 -30.55 -0.38 -0.74
CA LYS A 65 -29.23 -0.90 -0.35
C LYS A 65 -28.94 -2.23 -1.05
N LYS A 66 -27.84 -2.30 -1.81
CA LYS A 66 -27.36 -3.53 -2.44
C LYS A 66 -26.91 -4.51 -1.35
N LYS A 67 -27.57 -5.67 -1.27
CA LYS A 67 -27.16 -6.74 -0.35
C LYS A 67 -25.95 -7.46 -0.95
N THR A 68 -24.80 -7.38 -0.30
CA THR A 68 -23.63 -8.21 -0.62
C THR A 68 -23.76 -9.54 0.10
N ASN A 69 -23.48 -10.65 -0.59
CA ASN A 69 -23.65 -11.98 -0.01
C ASN A 69 -22.40 -12.40 0.78
N THR A 70 -22.11 -11.70 1.88
CA THR A 70 -20.88 -11.85 2.67
C THR A 70 -20.69 -13.26 3.24
N LYS A 71 -21.79 -14.04 3.33
CA LYS A 71 -21.78 -15.44 3.76
C LYS A 71 -20.89 -16.34 2.88
N TRP A 72 -20.75 -16.04 1.59
CA TRP A 72 -19.88 -16.79 0.69
C TRP A 72 -18.39 -16.69 1.04
N PHE A 73 -17.95 -15.55 1.59
CA PHE A 73 -16.57 -15.39 2.05
C PHE A 73 -16.25 -16.28 3.26
N SER A 74 -17.21 -16.48 4.16
CA SER A 74 -17.03 -17.37 5.32
C SER A 74 -16.80 -18.82 4.88
N VAL A 75 -17.54 -19.29 3.87
CA VAL A 75 -17.39 -20.65 3.33
C VAL A 75 -16.06 -20.79 2.60
N ALA A 76 -15.68 -19.80 1.79
CA ALA A 76 -14.41 -19.80 1.07
C ALA A 76 -13.19 -19.83 2.02
N ALA A 77 -13.23 -19.12 3.14
CA ALA A 77 -12.16 -19.11 4.13
C ALA A 77 -11.92 -20.50 4.74
N VAL A 78 -12.99 -21.21 5.13
CA VAL A 78 -12.89 -22.56 5.68
C VAL A 78 -12.35 -23.54 4.65
N ALA A 79 -12.81 -23.46 3.40
CA ALA A 79 -12.31 -24.31 2.31
C ALA A 79 -10.81 -24.09 2.06
N MET A 80 -10.35 -22.83 2.03
CA MET A 80 -8.92 -22.52 1.86
C MET A 80 -8.06 -23.04 3.00
N LEU A 81 -8.52 -22.97 4.26
CA LEU A 81 -7.79 -23.51 5.40
C LEU A 81 -7.64 -25.03 5.30
N LEU A 82 -8.72 -25.75 4.98
CA LEU A 82 -8.68 -27.20 4.82
C LEU A 82 -7.75 -27.61 3.67
N PHE A 83 -7.83 -26.92 2.54
CA PHE A 83 -6.97 -27.16 1.38
C PHE A 83 -5.49 -26.89 1.70
N GLY A 84 -5.21 -25.79 2.40
CA GLY A 84 -3.86 -25.43 2.83
C GLY A 84 -3.26 -26.42 3.82
N LEU A 85 -4.04 -26.91 4.78
CA LEU A 85 -3.59 -27.95 5.72
C LEU A 85 -3.33 -29.28 5.02
N TYR A 86 -4.22 -29.69 4.11
CA TYR A 86 -4.09 -30.94 3.36
C TYR A 86 -2.85 -30.98 2.47
N LEU A 87 -2.65 -29.95 1.63
CA LEU A 87 -1.48 -29.88 0.76
C LEU A 87 -0.19 -29.56 1.54
N GLY A 88 -0.28 -28.67 2.53
CA GLY A 88 0.87 -28.22 3.32
C GLY A 88 1.51 -29.34 4.14
N ASN A 89 0.71 -30.23 4.74
CA ASN A 89 1.25 -31.31 5.56
C ASN A 89 2.12 -32.28 4.74
N ASN A 90 1.67 -32.67 3.54
CA ASN A 90 2.41 -33.57 2.67
C ASN A 90 3.74 -32.96 2.20
N TYR A 91 3.71 -31.68 1.81
CA TYR A 91 4.92 -30.95 1.40
C TYR A 91 5.95 -30.83 2.53
N LEU A 92 5.49 -30.50 3.75
CA LEU A 92 6.36 -30.37 4.92
C LEU A 92 6.97 -31.71 5.31
N GLN A 93 6.23 -32.81 5.25
CA GLN A 93 6.76 -34.15 5.52
C GLN A 93 7.82 -34.55 4.50
N GLN A 94 7.56 -34.34 3.21
CA GLN A 94 8.53 -34.66 2.16
C GLN A 94 9.82 -33.86 2.32
N LYS A 95 9.72 -32.56 2.64
CA LYS A 95 10.88 -31.71 2.95
C LYS A 95 11.65 -32.16 4.19
N ARG A 96 10.99 -32.73 5.21
CA ARG A 96 11.68 -33.26 6.39
C ARG A 96 12.51 -34.49 6.02
N ILE A 97 11.93 -35.42 5.28
CA ILE A 97 12.62 -36.63 4.81
C ILE A 97 13.83 -36.27 3.95
N GLU A 98 13.66 -35.34 3.00
CA GLU A 98 14.76 -34.88 2.14
C GLU A 98 15.91 -34.25 2.95
N LYS A 99 15.58 -33.43 3.95
CA LYS A 99 16.59 -32.83 4.85
C LYS A 99 17.32 -33.88 5.68
N GLU A 100 16.62 -34.88 6.21
CA GLU A 100 17.22 -35.96 6.97
C GLU A 100 18.18 -36.78 6.11
N GLN A 101 17.78 -37.12 4.88
CA GLN A 101 18.65 -37.82 3.94
C GLN A 101 19.89 -37.00 3.56
N ALA A 102 19.73 -35.71 3.28
CA ALA A 102 20.85 -34.81 3.00
C ALA A 102 21.82 -34.69 4.19
N ALA A 103 21.29 -34.61 5.41
CA ALA A 103 22.09 -34.56 6.62
C ALA A 103 22.86 -35.88 6.84
N TYR A 104 22.22 -37.02 6.60
CA TYR A 104 22.85 -38.34 6.69
C TYR A 104 24.01 -38.48 5.68
N ALA A 105 23.76 -38.16 4.41
CA ALA A 105 24.78 -38.22 3.36
C ALA A 105 25.96 -37.28 3.65
N TYR A 106 25.66 -36.07 4.14
CA TYR A 106 26.69 -35.11 4.55
C TYR A 106 27.57 -35.65 5.68
N GLN A 107 26.97 -36.22 6.73
CA GLN A 107 27.72 -36.80 7.85
C GLN A 107 28.62 -37.94 7.40
N GLU A 108 28.14 -38.80 6.50
CA GLU A 108 28.91 -39.95 6.05
C GLU A 108 30.06 -39.56 5.11
N THR A 109 29.81 -38.57 4.24
CA THR A 109 30.86 -37.95 3.44
C THR A 109 31.92 -37.29 4.32
N LYS A 110 31.50 -36.58 5.38
CA LYS A 110 32.42 -35.95 6.35
C LYS A 110 33.29 -36.98 7.06
N LYS A 111 32.73 -38.11 7.48
CA LYS A 111 33.50 -39.20 8.09
C LYS A 111 34.52 -39.79 7.12
N ALA A 112 34.11 -40.06 5.87
CA ALA A 112 35.02 -40.56 4.83
C ALA A 112 36.16 -39.57 4.57
N LEU A 113 35.86 -38.28 4.42
CA LEU A 113 36.86 -37.22 4.25
C LEU A 113 37.79 -37.11 5.46
N ASN A 114 37.28 -37.28 6.68
CA ASN A 114 38.10 -37.28 7.89
C ASN A 114 39.08 -38.47 7.93
N LEU A 115 38.65 -39.66 7.52
CA LEU A 115 39.53 -40.82 7.40
C LEU A 115 40.62 -40.60 6.34
N LEU A 116 40.26 -40.01 5.20
CA LEU A 116 41.23 -39.63 4.16
C LEU A 116 42.25 -38.63 4.69
N ALA A 117 41.79 -37.59 5.41
CA ALA A 117 42.68 -36.60 6.02
C ALA A 117 43.64 -37.22 7.04
N GLN A 118 43.16 -38.16 7.87
CA GLN A 118 44.01 -38.87 8.83
C GLN A 118 45.09 -39.72 8.13
N ASN A 119 44.73 -40.43 7.06
CA ASN A 119 45.69 -41.22 6.30
C ASN A 119 46.69 -40.34 5.54
N PHE A 120 46.24 -39.20 5.02
CA PHE A 120 47.10 -38.21 4.39
C PHE A 120 48.12 -37.63 5.37
N ASN A 121 47.70 -37.27 6.58
CA ASN A 121 48.60 -36.76 7.63
C ASN A 121 49.65 -37.81 8.02
N LYS A 122 49.26 -39.08 8.21
CA LYS A 122 50.21 -40.17 8.46
C LYS A 122 51.20 -40.37 7.31
N GLY A 123 50.74 -40.24 6.07
CA GLY A 123 51.60 -40.28 4.88
C GLY A 123 52.62 -39.15 4.87
N LYS A 124 52.20 -37.94 5.22
CA LYS A 124 53.07 -36.77 5.32
C LYS A 124 54.16 -36.94 6.39
N GLU A 125 53.82 -37.46 7.56
CA GLU A 125 54.81 -37.75 8.63
C GLU A 125 55.89 -38.73 8.15
N LYS A 126 55.50 -39.80 7.43
CA LYS A 126 56.45 -40.75 6.85
C LYS A 126 57.35 -40.10 5.78
N MET A 127 56.81 -39.18 4.98
CA MET A 127 57.61 -38.46 3.99
C MET A 127 58.63 -37.51 4.65
N ALA A 128 58.26 -36.84 5.74
CA ALA A 128 59.19 -36.02 6.51
C ALA A 128 60.37 -36.83 7.06
N TYR A 129 60.12 -38.06 7.54
CA TYR A 129 61.19 -38.95 8.00
C TYR A 129 62.13 -39.40 6.86
N LEU A 130 61.57 -39.68 5.67
CA LEU A 130 62.39 -40.01 4.49
C LEU A 130 63.25 -38.83 4.05
N GLU A 131 62.74 -37.61 4.13
CA GLU A 131 63.50 -36.39 3.82
C GLU A 131 64.68 -36.20 4.78
N GLU A 132 64.48 -36.39 6.10
CA GLU A 132 65.54 -36.31 7.11
C GLU A 132 66.60 -37.43 6.94
N PHE A 133 66.16 -38.64 6.58
CA PHE A 133 67.05 -39.76 6.27
C PHE A 133 67.93 -39.46 5.05
N GLU A 134 67.35 -38.97 3.95
CA GLU A 134 68.10 -38.59 2.74
C GLU A 134 69.08 -37.45 3.03
N GLN A 135 68.69 -36.42 3.80
CA GLN A 135 69.60 -35.35 4.22
C GLN A 135 70.78 -35.87 5.03
N THR A 136 70.54 -36.76 5.98
CA THR A 136 71.59 -37.36 6.82
C THR A 136 72.53 -38.23 5.99
N LYS A 137 71.99 -39.04 5.09
CA LYS A 137 72.76 -39.88 4.16
C LYS A 137 73.65 -39.02 3.26
N GLN A 138 73.11 -37.95 2.67
CA GLN A 138 73.91 -37.03 1.85
C GLN A 138 75.03 -36.35 2.65
N LYS A 139 74.76 -35.96 3.90
CA LYS A 139 75.76 -35.34 4.77
C LYS A 139 76.92 -36.30 5.06
N ILE A 140 76.61 -37.56 5.40
CA ILE A 140 77.65 -38.59 5.66
C ILE A 140 78.45 -38.90 4.38
N TYR A 141 77.81 -38.90 3.22
CA TYR A 141 78.46 -39.28 1.97
C TYR A 141 79.32 -38.17 1.37
N ASN A 142 79.01 -36.89 1.63
CA ASN A 142 79.75 -35.73 1.12
C ASN A 142 80.84 -35.19 2.08
N ASP A 143 80.91 -35.68 3.34
CA ASP A 143 81.96 -35.32 4.32
C ASP A 143 83.17 -36.29 4.32
N ASN A 144 83.30 -37.16 3.29
CA ASN A 144 84.51 -37.96 2.97
C ASN A 144 85.10 -37.49 1.63
#